data_AF-A0A6J8CG28-F1
#
_entry.id   AF-A0A6J8CG28-F1
#
_cell.length_a   1.000
_cell.length_b   1.000
_cell.length_c   1.000
_cell.angle_alpha   90.00
_cell.angle_beta   90.00
_cell.angle_gamma   90.00
#
_symmetry.space_group_name_H-M   'P 1'
#
loop_
_entity.id
_entity.type
_entity.pdbx_description
1 polymer ?
#
loop_
_entity_poly.entity_id
_entity_poly.type
_entity_poly.pdbx_seq_one_letter_code
_entity_poly.pdbx_strand_id
1 'polypeptide(L)'
;MKNKQIIRSFHVQNDFDQAFQYYYQSTQFAPINFVLPFFGLGQMYINRGDNENASQCFEKVLKAQPGNYETMKILGSLYANSFDLTKRDTAKQHLKKVSEQFPDDVEAWIELAQILEQNDVQGALSAYGKATTILKEKIEADVPPEILNNVAALHFRLGNLQEAKRFYESSLERSRGEAQHDETYYSAISVTTTYNLAVLYEATHEYDDAERLYKSILREHPNYVDCYLRLGCMARDRGQIYEASDWFKEALQINQDHPDAWSLIGNLHLAKQEWGPGQKKFERIIGRPQTKDDAYSLIALGNVWLQTLHQPMRDKDKEKRHQDRALAMYKQVLRNDDRNIWAANGIGMYNNHTQNFFKVKFWITNQTPKFE
;
A
#
# COMPACT_ATOMS: atom_id res chain seq x y z
N MET A 1 -2.39 45.57 -12.64
CA MET A 1 -3.68 45.57 -11.92
C MET A 1 -4.85 45.05 -12.76
N LYS A 2 -5.03 45.44 -14.04
CA LYS A 2 -6.11 44.93 -14.91
C LYS A 2 -6.17 43.40 -15.04
N ASN A 3 -5.04 42.71 -15.24
CA ASN A 3 -5.03 41.24 -15.36
C ASN A 3 -5.46 40.51 -14.06
N LYS A 4 -5.28 41.11 -12.88
CA LYS A 4 -5.62 40.48 -11.58
C LYS A 4 -7.13 40.28 -11.41
N GLN A 5 -7.93 41.24 -11.87
CA GLN A 5 -9.39 41.17 -11.76
C GLN A 5 -9.99 40.22 -12.80
N ILE A 6 -9.41 40.20 -14.00
CA ILE A 6 -9.83 39.34 -15.12
C ILE A 6 -9.56 37.86 -14.82
N ILE A 7 -8.40 37.54 -14.23
CA ILE A 7 -8.05 36.15 -13.95
C ILE A 7 -8.91 35.56 -12.81
N ARG A 8 -9.20 36.36 -11.77
CA ARG A 8 -10.12 35.93 -10.70
C ARG A 8 -11.55 35.78 -11.20
N SER A 9 -12.00 36.57 -12.17
CA SER A 9 -13.33 36.40 -12.75
C SER A 9 -13.44 35.10 -13.55
N PHE A 10 -12.39 34.67 -14.28
CA PHE A 10 -12.41 33.39 -15.00
C PHE A 10 -12.35 32.17 -14.07
N HIS A 11 -11.61 32.29 -12.95
CA HIS A 11 -11.61 31.28 -11.88
C HIS A 11 -13.00 31.05 -11.27
N VAL A 12 -13.81 32.11 -11.17
CA VAL A 12 -15.19 32.06 -10.67
C VAL A 12 -16.17 31.61 -11.77
N GLN A 13 -15.79 31.73 -13.04
CA GLN A 13 -16.60 31.34 -14.21
C GLN A 13 -16.29 29.92 -14.72
N ASN A 14 -15.41 29.16 -14.06
CA ASN A 14 -14.95 27.81 -14.47
C ASN A 14 -14.32 27.72 -15.88
N ASP A 15 -13.85 28.84 -16.44
CA ASP A 15 -13.11 28.84 -17.73
C ASP A 15 -11.60 28.68 -17.47
N PHE A 16 -11.19 27.44 -17.18
CA PHE A 16 -9.83 27.10 -16.74
C PHE A 16 -8.79 27.22 -17.85
N ASP A 17 -9.18 27.07 -19.11
CA ASP A 17 -8.24 27.11 -20.24
C ASP A 17 -7.79 28.54 -20.56
N GLN A 18 -8.72 29.50 -20.52
CA GLN A 18 -8.35 30.91 -20.67
C GLN A 18 -7.57 31.38 -19.44
N ALA A 19 -7.99 30.99 -18.23
CA ALA A 19 -7.28 31.33 -16.99
C ALA A 19 -5.82 30.84 -17.03
N PHE A 20 -5.57 29.61 -17.52
CA PHE A 20 -4.23 29.07 -17.68
C PHE A 20 -3.35 29.94 -18.58
N GLN A 21 -3.86 30.34 -19.76
CA GLN A 21 -3.09 31.18 -20.69
C GLN A 21 -2.72 32.53 -20.07
N TYR A 22 -3.66 33.16 -19.37
CA TYR A 22 -3.40 34.44 -18.70
C TYR A 22 -2.42 34.31 -17.53
N TYR A 23 -2.50 33.24 -16.73
CA TYR A 23 -1.54 32.96 -15.68
C TYR A 23 -0.15 32.69 -16.26
N TYR A 24 -0.07 31.88 -17.32
CA TYR A 24 1.19 31.56 -18.00
C TYR A 24 1.86 32.83 -18.55
N GLN A 25 1.13 33.66 -19.30
CA GLN A 25 1.66 34.95 -19.77
C GLN A 25 2.08 35.84 -18.60
N SER A 26 1.28 35.89 -17.54
CA SER A 26 1.62 36.69 -16.36
C SER A 26 2.90 36.22 -15.68
N THR A 27 3.25 34.93 -15.71
CA THR A 27 4.53 34.44 -15.16
C THR A 27 5.75 34.84 -15.97
N GLN A 28 5.60 35.12 -17.28
CA GLN A 28 6.72 35.56 -18.13
C GLN A 28 7.11 37.02 -17.87
N PHE A 29 6.14 37.87 -17.55
CA PHE A 29 6.35 39.31 -17.30
C PHE A 29 6.41 39.68 -15.82
N ALA A 30 6.10 38.75 -14.91
CA ALA A 30 6.11 39.01 -13.48
C ALA A 30 7.53 38.97 -12.89
N PRO A 31 7.90 39.93 -12.02
CA PRO A 31 9.11 39.81 -11.23
C PRO A 31 9.00 38.63 -10.25
N ILE A 32 10.14 38.00 -9.93
CA ILE A 32 10.22 36.78 -9.08
C ILE A 32 9.51 36.92 -7.72
N ASN A 33 9.47 38.13 -7.15
CA ASN A 33 8.81 38.40 -5.87
C ASN A 33 7.28 38.46 -5.98
N PHE A 34 6.72 38.54 -7.18
CA PHE A 34 5.28 38.55 -7.41
C PHE A 34 4.77 37.12 -7.58
N VAL A 35 4.39 36.51 -6.45
CA VAL A 35 4.07 35.08 -6.36
C VAL A 35 2.67 34.68 -6.89
N LEU A 36 1.73 35.62 -6.96
CA LEU A 36 0.33 35.34 -7.29
C LEU A 36 0.12 34.62 -8.65
N PRO A 37 0.84 34.99 -9.73
CA PRO A 37 0.74 34.28 -11.00
C PRO A 37 1.25 32.86 -10.93
N PHE A 38 2.33 32.62 -10.19
CA PHE A 38 2.87 31.27 -9.99
C PHE A 38 1.93 30.41 -9.16
N PHE A 39 1.32 30.98 -8.11
CA PHE A 39 0.34 30.28 -7.30
C PHE A 39 -0.89 29.87 -8.11
N GLY A 40 -1.48 30.80 -8.86
CA GLY A 40 -2.65 30.50 -9.70
C GLY A 40 -2.32 29.56 -10.85
N LEU A 41 -1.14 29.69 -11.47
CA LEU A 41 -0.68 28.73 -12.50
C LEU A 41 -0.53 27.32 -11.91
N GLY A 42 0.01 27.20 -10.69
CA GLY A 42 0.09 25.94 -9.97
C GLY A 42 -1.27 25.29 -9.76
N GLN A 43 -2.28 26.07 -9.35
CA GLN A 43 -3.66 25.58 -9.22
C GLN A 43 -4.25 25.11 -10.56
N MET A 44 -3.94 25.79 -11.66
CA MET A 44 -4.39 25.36 -13.00
C MET A 44 -3.71 24.06 -13.44
N TYR A 45 -2.43 23.87 -13.11
CA TYR A 45 -1.74 22.62 -13.39
C TYR A 45 -2.33 21.45 -12.57
N ILE A 46 -2.69 21.66 -11.30
CA ILE A 46 -3.43 20.66 -10.50
C ILE A 46 -4.74 20.27 -11.18
N ASN A 47 -5.53 21.26 -11.62
CA ASN A 47 -6.81 20.99 -12.31
C ASN A 47 -6.63 20.21 -13.61
N ARG A 48 -5.46 20.30 -14.25
CA ARG A 48 -5.11 19.54 -15.46
C ARG A 48 -4.47 18.18 -15.17
N GLY A 49 -4.24 17.84 -13.89
CA GLY A 49 -3.56 16.62 -13.46
C GLY A 49 -2.04 16.65 -13.63
N ASP A 50 -1.45 17.81 -13.95
CA ASP A 50 -0.01 17.98 -14.14
C ASP A 50 0.67 18.37 -12.82
N ASN A 51 0.83 17.37 -11.95
CA ASN A 51 1.36 17.55 -10.61
C ASN A 51 2.83 18.01 -10.60
N GLU A 52 3.60 17.69 -11.65
CA GLU A 52 5.01 18.04 -11.73
C GLU A 52 5.21 19.52 -12.04
N ASN A 53 4.50 20.06 -13.03
CA ASN A 53 4.56 21.50 -13.30
C ASN A 53 3.87 22.31 -12.20
N ALA A 54 2.84 21.76 -11.55
CA ALA A 54 2.23 22.36 -10.37
C ALA A 54 3.26 22.54 -9.25
N SER A 55 4.00 21.48 -8.90
CA SER A 55 4.96 21.53 -7.80
C SER A 55 6.09 22.53 -8.08
N GLN A 56 6.59 22.61 -9.31
CA GLN A 56 7.59 23.61 -9.71
C GLN A 56 7.09 25.05 -9.55
N CYS A 57 5.81 25.30 -9.85
CA CYS A 57 5.21 26.63 -9.67
C CYS A 57 5.13 27.00 -8.18
N PHE A 58 4.68 26.07 -7.34
CA PHE A 58 4.58 26.29 -5.89
C PHE A 58 5.95 26.39 -5.20
N GLU A 59 6.97 25.66 -5.67
CA GLU A 59 8.34 25.82 -5.18
C GLU A 59 8.88 27.23 -5.43
N LYS A 60 8.56 27.84 -6.59
CA LYS A 60 8.90 29.25 -6.87
C LYS A 60 8.19 30.19 -5.90
N VAL A 61 6.94 29.89 -5.55
CA VAL A 61 6.19 30.66 -4.54
C VAL A 61 6.87 30.58 -3.18
N LEU A 62 7.26 29.38 -2.71
CA LEU A 62 7.97 29.22 -1.43
C LEU A 62 9.36 29.84 -1.43
N LYS A 63 10.08 29.84 -2.55
CA LYS A 63 11.39 30.52 -2.67
C LYS A 63 11.26 32.03 -2.44
N ALA A 64 10.20 32.65 -2.95
CA ALA A 64 9.95 34.08 -2.76
C ALA A 64 9.26 34.39 -1.43
N GLN A 65 8.41 33.49 -0.93
CA GLN A 65 7.66 33.62 0.33
C GLN A 65 7.72 32.32 1.14
N PRO A 66 8.79 32.13 1.94
CA PRO A 66 8.96 30.91 2.75
C PRO A 66 7.93 30.70 3.86
N GLY A 67 7.05 31.68 4.13
CA GLY A 67 5.98 31.60 5.12
C GLY A 67 4.58 31.45 4.50
N ASN A 68 4.49 31.10 3.21
CA ASN A 68 3.19 30.89 2.56
C ASN A 68 2.66 29.49 2.91
N TYR A 69 1.92 29.41 4.02
CA TYR A 69 1.39 28.15 4.55
C TYR A 69 0.39 27.46 3.63
N GLU A 70 -0.40 28.22 2.86
CA GLU A 70 -1.29 27.67 1.82
C GLU A 70 -0.49 26.87 0.79
N THR A 71 0.63 27.45 0.33
CA THR A 71 1.54 26.78 -0.61
C THR A 71 2.23 25.57 0.02
N MET A 72 2.60 25.65 1.31
CA MET A 72 3.16 24.52 2.05
C MET A 72 2.16 23.36 2.15
N LYS A 73 0.88 23.64 2.40
CA LYS A 73 -0.18 22.63 2.46
C LYS A 73 -0.33 21.94 1.10
N ILE A 74 -0.49 22.72 0.03
CA ILE A 74 -0.63 22.17 -1.33
C ILE A 74 0.59 21.34 -1.75
N LEU A 75 1.82 21.82 -1.50
CA LEU A 75 3.02 21.04 -1.77
C LEU A 75 3.14 19.79 -0.89
N GLY A 76 2.72 19.89 0.38
CA GLY A 76 2.60 18.77 1.29
C GLY A 76 1.72 17.67 0.70
N SER A 77 0.52 18.02 0.27
CA SER A 77 -0.44 17.14 -0.39
C SER A 77 0.11 16.52 -1.67
N LEU A 78 0.70 17.33 -2.57
CA LEU A 78 1.27 16.87 -3.83
C LEU A 78 2.45 15.89 -3.63
N TYR A 79 3.27 16.13 -2.60
CA TYR A 79 4.44 15.31 -2.33
C TYR A 79 4.15 14.11 -1.42
N ALA A 80 3.04 14.11 -0.67
CA ALA A 80 2.63 13.01 0.19
C ALA A 80 2.57 11.67 -0.57
N ASN A 81 2.00 11.69 -1.78
CA ASN A 81 1.83 10.51 -2.62
C ASN A 81 3.00 10.24 -3.57
N SER A 82 4.07 11.04 -3.53
CA SER A 82 5.22 10.83 -4.42
C SER A 82 5.99 9.56 -4.05
N PHE A 83 6.57 8.88 -5.05
CA PHE A 83 7.45 7.71 -4.83
C PHE A 83 8.83 8.10 -4.31
N ASP A 84 9.17 9.38 -4.35
CA ASP A 84 10.46 9.90 -3.92
C ASP A 84 10.44 10.18 -2.41
N LEU A 85 11.27 9.44 -1.67
CA LEU A 85 11.40 9.59 -0.22
C LEU A 85 11.78 11.02 0.19
N THR A 86 12.59 11.71 -0.63
CA THR A 86 13.02 13.08 -0.32
C THR A 86 11.84 14.06 -0.40
N LYS A 87 10.94 13.87 -1.38
CA LYS A 87 9.72 14.67 -1.50
C LYS A 87 8.73 14.36 -0.37
N ARG A 88 8.60 13.10 0.06
CA ARG A 88 7.79 12.77 1.24
C ARG A 88 8.34 13.42 2.52
N ASP A 89 9.66 13.46 2.68
CA ASP A 89 10.27 14.13 3.84
C ASP A 89 10.05 15.64 3.83
N THR A 90 10.13 16.30 2.67
CA THR A 90 9.80 17.73 2.56
C THR A 90 8.32 17.98 2.83
N ALA A 91 7.43 17.13 2.33
CA ALA A 91 5.99 17.17 2.60
C ALA A 91 5.69 17.12 4.10
N LYS A 92 6.29 16.15 4.81
CA LYS A 92 6.18 16.01 6.27
C LYS A 92 6.62 17.29 7.00
N GLN A 93 7.73 17.90 6.59
CA GLN A 93 8.22 19.14 7.19
C GLN A 93 7.28 20.33 6.94
N HIS A 94 6.74 20.44 5.73
CA HIS A 94 5.80 21.50 5.36
C HIS A 94 4.50 21.37 6.14
N LEU A 95 3.87 20.19 6.16
CA LEU A 95 2.63 19.96 6.88
C LEU A 95 2.78 20.12 8.39
N LYS A 96 3.93 19.70 8.95
CA LYS A 96 4.24 19.97 10.36
C LYS A 96 4.23 21.47 10.66
N LYS A 97 4.91 22.30 9.85
CA LYS A 97 4.90 23.77 10.01
C LYS A 97 3.50 24.37 9.87
N VAL A 98 2.69 23.87 8.95
CA VAL A 98 1.29 24.31 8.77
C VAL A 98 0.48 23.98 10.02
N SER A 99 0.57 22.74 10.52
CA SER A 99 -0.16 22.28 11.71
C SER A 99 0.25 22.99 13.01
N GLU A 100 1.49 23.48 13.10
CA GLU A 100 1.99 24.25 14.25
C GLU A 100 1.48 25.70 14.22
N GLN A 101 1.39 26.30 13.03
CA GLN A 101 0.92 27.68 12.87
C GLN A 101 -0.60 27.80 12.87
N PHE A 102 -1.28 26.81 12.28
CA PHE A 102 -2.73 26.72 12.19
C PHE A 102 -3.20 25.41 12.83
N PRO A 103 -3.26 25.35 14.18
CA PRO A 103 -3.67 24.13 14.88
C PRO A 103 -5.10 23.68 14.54
N ASP A 104 -5.92 24.59 14.01
CA ASP A 104 -7.33 24.38 13.71
C ASP A 104 -7.57 23.88 12.27
N ASP A 105 -6.50 23.79 11.45
CA ASP A 105 -6.59 23.23 10.10
C ASP A 105 -6.65 21.70 10.18
N VAL A 106 -7.87 21.16 10.06
CA VAL A 106 -8.13 19.72 10.07
C VAL A 106 -7.45 19.00 8.92
N GLU A 107 -7.47 19.59 7.72
CA GLU A 107 -6.88 18.98 6.52
C GLU A 107 -5.38 18.81 6.69
N ALA A 108 -4.69 19.81 7.25
CA ALA A 108 -3.26 19.73 7.52
C ALA A 108 -2.91 18.58 8.47
N TRP A 109 -3.73 18.32 9.50
CA TRP A 109 -3.54 17.18 10.41
C TRP A 109 -3.81 15.84 9.72
N ILE A 110 -4.83 15.74 8.86
CA ILE A 110 -5.15 14.52 8.11
C ILE A 110 -4.02 14.18 7.13
N GLU A 111 -3.59 15.14 6.31
CA GLU A 111 -2.50 14.93 5.36
C GLU A 111 -1.19 14.57 6.07
N LEU A 112 -0.90 15.22 7.22
CA LEU A 112 0.25 14.87 8.03
C LEU A 112 0.15 13.43 8.55
N ALA A 113 -1.03 13.01 9.02
CA ALA A 113 -1.25 11.66 9.51
C ALA A 113 -0.99 10.62 8.42
N GLN A 114 -1.54 10.81 7.21
CA GLN A 114 -1.36 9.92 6.05
C GLN A 114 0.11 9.69 5.70
N ILE A 115 0.95 10.73 5.73
CA ILE A 115 2.39 10.58 5.47
C ILE A 115 3.09 9.80 6.60
N LEU A 116 2.62 9.96 7.84
CA LEU A 116 3.19 9.29 9.00
C LEU A 116 2.81 7.81 9.09
N GLU A 117 1.71 7.37 8.47
CA GLU A 117 1.21 5.98 8.60
C GLU A 117 2.28 4.93 8.31
N GLN A 118 3.13 5.13 7.30
CA GLN A 118 4.13 4.12 6.92
C GLN A 118 5.25 3.97 7.95
N ASN A 119 5.74 5.09 8.51
CA ASN A 119 6.99 5.12 9.27
C ASN A 119 6.80 5.39 10.78
N ASP A 120 5.74 6.10 11.17
CA ASP A 120 5.50 6.59 12.52
C ASP A 120 4.01 6.45 12.88
N VAL A 121 3.63 5.23 13.24
CA VAL A 121 2.24 4.87 13.59
C VAL A 121 1.71 5.70 14.75
N GLN A 122 2.55 5.99 15.75
CA GLN A 122 2.14 6.77 16.92
C GLN A 122 1.95 8.26 16.57
N GLY A 123 2.84 8.82 15.74
CA GLY A 123 2.70 10.16 15.19
C GLY A 123 1.42 10.31 14.35
N ALA A 124 1.11 9.32 13.52
CA ALA A 124 -0.11 9.28 12.73
C ALA A 124 -1.38 9.26 13.62
N LEU A 125 -1.42 8.41 14.65
CA LEU A 125 -2.53 8.38 15.61
C LEU A 125 -2.70 9.70 16.36
N SER A 126 -1.60 10.37 16.74
CA SER A 126 -1.68 11.68 17.39
C SER A 126 -2.25 12.75 16.46
N ALA A 127 -1.85 12.76 15.19
CA ALA A 127 -2.34 13.69 14.18
C ALA A 127 -3.83 13.45 13.88
N TYR A 128 -4.25 12.20 13.65
CA TYR A 128 -5.66 11.86 13.50
C TYR A 128 -6.47 12.19 14.76
N GLY A 129 -5.94 11.92 15.96
CA GLY A 129 -6.56 12.30 17.22
C GLY A 129 -6.90 13.79 17.26
N LYS A 130 -5.93 14.66 16.94
CA LYS A 130 -6.17 16.11 16.84
C LYS A 130 -7.21 16.48 15.79
N ALA A 131 -7.13 15.89 14.59
CA ALA A 131 -8.11 16.12 13.53
C ALA A 131 -9.53 15.77 13.99
N THR A 132 -9.71 14.61 14.64
CA THR A 132 -11.02 14.17 15.17
C THR A 132 -11.52 15.04 16.33
N THR A 133 -10.64 15.53 17.20
CA THR A 133 -11.02 16.46 18.27
C THR A 133 -11.51 17.78 17.69
N ILE A 134 -10.80 18.34 16.70
CA ILE A 134 -11.20 19.60 16.05
C ILE A 134 -12.55 19.45 15.34
N LEU A 135 -12.74 18.35 14.61
CA LEU A 135 -14.01 18.05 13.94
C LEU A 135 -15.19 18.01 14.93
N LYS A 136 -15.02 17.32 16.06
CA LYS A 136 -16.08 17.17 17.07
C LYS A 136 -16.33 18.44 17.87
N GLU A 137 -15.29 19.12 18.32
CA GLU A 137 -15.41 20.23 19.29
C GLU A 137 -15.59 21.60 18.62
N LYS A 138 -14.96 21.84 17.46
CA LYS A 138 -14.98 23.16 16.81
C LYS A 138 -15.96 23.25 15.66
N ILE A 139 -16.02 22.20 14.85
CA ILE A 139 -16.83 22.17 13.63
C ILE A 139 -18.21 21.57 13.93
N GLU A 140 -18.35 20.81 15.02
CA GLU A 140 -19.54 20.04 15.38
C GLU A 140 -19.97 19.10 14.23
N ALA A 141 -18.98 18.55 13.54
CA ALA A 141 -19.14 17.62 12.44
C ALA A 141 -18.78 16.20 12.89
N ASP A 142 -19.53 15.24 12.37
CA ASP A 142 -19.20 13.83 12.55
C ASP A 142 -17.86 13.50 11.89
N VAL A 143 -17.15 12.54 12.47
CA VAL A 143 -15.86 12.10 11.91
C VAL A 143 -16.13 11.25 10.66
N PRO A 144 -15.51 11.58 9.51
CA PRO A 144 -15.65 10.80 8.29
C PRO A 144 -15.24 9.33 8.47
N PRO A 145 -15.95 8.38 7.84
CA PRO A 145 -15.70 6.95 8.01
C PRO A 145 -14.30 6.51 7.55
N GLU A 146 -13.68 7.22 6.62
CA GLU A 146 -12.32 6.97 6.11
C GLU A 146 -11.27 7.20 7.21
N ILE A 147 -11.44 8.28 7.99
CA ILE A 147 -10.54 8.57 9.11
C ILE A 147 -10.68 7.49 10.18
N LEU A 148 -11.91 7.09 10.50
CA LEU A 148 -12.16 6.01 11.47
C LEU A 148 -11.55 4.68 11.01
N ASN A 149 -11.66 4.35 9.73
CA ASN A 149 -11.05 3.15 9.15
C ASN A 149 -9.51 3.20 9.23
N ASN A 150 -8.88 4.33 8.93
CA ASN A 150 -7.43 4.47 8.99
C ASN A 150 -6.92 4.41 10.44
N VAL A 151 -7.61 5.08 11.38
CA VAL A 151 -7.31 5.01 12.82
C VAL A 151 -7.43 3.58 13.33
N ALA A 152 -8.47 2.84 12.92
CA ALA A 152 -8.63 1.43 13.25
C ALA A 152 -7.46 0.57 12.74
N ALA A 153 -7.03 0.79 11.48
CA ALA A 153 -5.89 0.08 10.90
C ALA A 153 -4.57 0.37 11.64
N LEU A 154 -4.36 1.60 12.10
CA LEU A 154 -3.21 1.95 12.92
C LEU A 154 -3.27 1.29 14.31
N HIS A 155 -4.43 1.26 14.97
CA HIS A 155 -4.62 0.52 16.22
C HIS A 155 -4.38 -0.98 16.05
N PHE A 156 -4.83 -1.56 14.93
CA PHE A 156 -4.59 -2.95 14.59
C PHE A 156 -3.08 -3.25 14.48
N ARG A 157 -2.33 -2.39 13.79
CA ARG A 157 -0.86 -2.50 13.68
C ARG A 157 -0.12 -2.39 15.01
N LEU A 158 -0.67 -1.65 15.98
CA LEU A 158 -0.12 -1.56 17.35
C LEU A 158 -0.50 -2.74 18.24
N GLY A 159 -1.38 -3.64 17.77
CA GLY A 159 -1.92 -4.74 18.59
C GLY A 159 -3.06 -4.32 19.53
N ASN A 160 -3.59 -3.10 19.39
CA ASN A 160 -4.73 -2.60 20.16
C ASN A 160 -6.05 -3.11 19.54
N LEU A 161 -6.24 -4.42 19.53
CA LEU A 161 -7.29 -5.11 18.75
C LEU A 161 -8.72 -4.69 19.14
N GLN A 162 -8.99 -4.45 20.43
CA GLN A 162 -10.33 -4.05 20.89
C GLN A 162 -10.70 -2.63 20.41
N GLU A 163 -9.76 -1.68 20.48
CA GLU A 163 -9.98 -0.34 19.95
C GLU A 163 -10.10 -0.36 18.42
N ALA A 164 -9.27 -1.15 17.74
CA ALA A 164 -9.36 -1.31 16.28
C ALA A 164 -10.75 -1.83 15.87
N LYS A 165 -11.27 -2.86 16.55
CA LYS A 165 -12.63 -3.37 16.31
C LYS A 165 -13.69 -2.29 16.49
N ARG A 166 -13.65 -1.55 17.59
CA ARG A 166 -14.58 -0.45 17.87
C ARG A 166 -14.58 0.60 16.76
N PHE A 167 -13.40 1.02 16.30
CA PHE A 167 -13.29 2.03 15.25
C PHE A 167 -13.76 1.51 13.88
N TYR A 168 -13.50 0.24 13.53
CA TYR A 168 -14.07 -0.37 12.32
C TYR A 168 -15.60 -0.44 12.38
N GLU A 169 -16.19 -0.85 13.51
CA GLU A 169 -17.64 -0.91 13.68
C GLU A 169 -18.28 0.49 13.58
N SER A 170 -17.66 1.50 14.21
CA SER A 170 -18.10 2.90 14.08
C SER A 170 -17.98 3.43 12.65
N SER A 171 -16.93 3.06 11.92
CA SER A 171 -16.76 3.42 10.51
C SER A 171 -17.88 2.82 9.65
N LEU A 172 -18.20 1.53 9.83
CA LEU A 172 -19.29 0.87 9.11
C LEU A 172 -20.68 1.45 9.43
N GLU A 173 -20.94 1.76 10.71
CA GLU A 173 -22.19 2.42 11.12
C GLU A 173 -22.32 3.78 10.44
N ARG A 174 -21.23 4.56 10.37
CA ARG A 174 -21.23 5.86 9.71
C ARG A 174 -21.45 5.73 8.20
N SER A 175 -20.74 4.84 7.52
CA SER A 175 -20.92 4.60 6.09
C SER A 175 -22.36 4.20 5.76
N ARG A 176 -23.02 3.39 6.60
CA ARG A 176 -24.44 3.02 6.41
C ARG A 176 -25.39 4.20 6.62
N GLY A 177 -25.11 5.07 7.59
CA GLY A 177 -25.90 6.28 7.83
C GLY A 177 -25.81 7.27 6.67
N GLU A 178 -24.62 7.42 6.08
CA GLU A 178 -24.38 8.38 4.99
C GLU A 178 -24.64 7.81 3.58
N ALA A 179 -24.82 6.50 3.44
CA ALA A 179 -25.10 5.84 2.16
C ALA A 179 -26.30 6.44 1.39
N GLN A 180 -27.21 7.14 2.07
CA GLN A 180 -28.32 7.86 1.44
C GLN A 180 -27.87 9.07 0.58
N HIS A 181 -26.69 9.64 0.85
CA HIS A 181 -26.16 10.82 0.16
C HIS A 181 -25.35 10.43 -1.07
N ASP A 182 -24.51 9.40 -0.97
CA ASP A 182 -23.71 8.86 -2.07
C ASP A 182 -23.47 7.36 -1.87
N GLU A 183 -24.39 6.54 -2.37
CA GLU A 183 -24.33 5.09 -2.22
C GLU A 183 -23.02 4.50 -2.77
N THR A 184 -22.55 5.00 -3.91
CA THR A 184 -21.34 4.48 -4.56
C THR A 184 -20.08 4.76 -3.76
N TYR A 185 -19.95 5.97 -3.23
CA TYR A 185 -18.81 6.39 -2.44
C TYR A 185 -18.75 5.63 -1.10
N TYR A 186 -19.86 5.59 -0.36
CA TYR A 186 -19.90 4.94 0.94
C TYR A 186 -19.88 3.41 0.86
N SER A 187 -20.36 2.82 -0.23
CA SER A 187 -20.21 1.39 -0.49
C SER A 187 -18.73 1.00 -0.62
N ALA A 188 -17.91 1.78 -1.35
CA ALA A 188 -16.49 1.49 -1.50
C ALA A 188 -15.73 1.55 -0.16
N ILE A 189 -16.07 2.54 0.68
CA ILE A 189 -15.51 2.67 2.04
C ILE A 189 -15.95 1.49 2.90
N SER A 190 -17.25 1.16 2.89
CA SER A 190 -17.81 0.03 3.63
C SER A 190 -17.14 -1.29 3.28
N VAL A 191 -16.85 -1.53 1.99
CA VAL A 191 -16.13 -2.73 1.52
C VAL A 191 -14.72 -2.77 2.10
N THR A 192 -13.99 -1.66 2.04
CA THR A 192 -12.62 -1.55 2.58
C THR A 192 -12.60 -1.78 4.10
N THR A 193 -13.52 -1.17 4.83
CA THR A 193 -13.66 -1.34 6.28
C THR A 193 -14.09 -2.75 6.65
N THR A 194 -15.00 -3.36 5.88
CA THR A 194 -15.42 -4.75 6.09
C THR A 194 -14.26 -5.72 5.86
N TYR A 195 -13.44 -5.47 4.83
CA TYR A 195 -12.23 -6.25 4.56
C TYR A 195 -11.24 -6.16 5.72
N ASN A 196 -10.94 -4.94 6.19
CA ASN A 196 -10.03 -4.72 7.31
C ASN A 196 -10.55 -5.32 8.63
N LEU A 197 -11.86 -5.29 8.86
CA LEU A 197 -12.49 -5.95 10.00
C LEU A 197 -12.40 -7.48 9.91
N ALA A 198 -12.52 -8.05 8.70
CA ALA A 198 -12.32 -9.49 8.47
C ALA A 198 -10.86 -9.90 8.76
N VAL A 199 -9.89 -9.09 8.35
CA VAL A 199 -8.47 -9.28 8.69
C VAL A 199 -8.26 -9.22 10.20
N LEU A 200 -8.95 -8.31 10.91
CA LEU A 200 -8.89 -8.25 12.36
C LEU A 200 -9.42 -9.53 13.01
N TYR A 201 -10.56 -10.06 12.54
CA TYR A 201 -11.12 -11.32 13.04
C TYR A 201 -10.22 -12.53 12.74
N GLU A 202 -9.54 -12.53 11.60
CA GLU A 202 -8.53 -13.54 11.28
C GLU A 202 -7.37 -13.51 12.30
N ALA A 203 -6.90 -12.31 12.66
CA ALA A 203 -5.84 -12.13 13.65
C ALA A 203 -6.27 -12.48 15.09
N THR A 204 -7.55 -12.36 15.42
CA THR A 204 -8.10 -12.78 16.73
C THR A 204 -8.50 -14.26 16.78
N HIS A 205 -8.28 -15.02 15.70
CA HIS A 205 -8.70 -16.41 15.52
C HIS A 205 -10.23 -16.62 15.49
N GLU A 206 -11.01 -15.57 15.28
CA GLU A 206 -12.47 -15.59 15.07
C GLU A 206 -12.78 -15.89 13.59
N TYR A 207 -12.34 -17.06 13.13
CA TYR A 207 -12.33 -17.40 11.72
C TYR A 207 -13.73 -17.48 11.08
N ASP A 208 -14.77 -17.86 11.83
CA ASP A 208 -16.14 -17.95 11.30
C ASP A 208 -16.71 -16.57 10.96
N ASP A 209 -16.42 -15.58 11.79
CA ASP A 209 -16.82 -14.19 11.55
C ASP A 209 -16.04 -13.59 10.38
N ALA A 210 -14.73 -13.83 10.31
CA ALA A 210 -13.89 -13.42 9.17
C ALA A 210 -14.40 -14.02 7.85
N GLU A 211 -14.70 -15.32 7.83
CA GLU A 211 -15.20 -16.03 6.65
C GLU A 211 -16.53 -15.45 6.16
N ARG A 212 -17.45 -15.16 7.08
CA ARG A 212 -18.73 -14.52 6.78
C ARG A 212 -18.53 -13.14 6.15
N LEU A 213 -17.61 -12.33 6.67
CA LEU A 213 -17.33 -10.99 6.13
C LEU A 213 -16.68 -11.06 4.75
N TYR A 214 -15.66 -11.89 4.54
CA TYR A 214 -15.06 -12.07 3.21
C TYR A 214 -16.09 -12.58 2.19
N LYS A 215 -16.93 -13.55 2.56
CA LYS A 215 -18.02 -14.02 1.68
C LYS A 215 -19.07 -12.96 1.41
N SER A 216 -19.32 -12.04 2.34
CA SER A 216 -20.24 -10.91 2.11
C SER A 216 -19.69 -9.96 1.04
N ILE A 217 -18.40 -9.62 1.10
CA ILE A 217 -17.73 -8.80 0.08
C ILE A 217 -17.81 -9.49 -1.28
N LEU A 218 -17.56 -10.80 -1.35
CA LEU A 218 -17.61 -11.55 -2.61
C LEU A 218 -19.01 -11.65 -3.24
N ARG A 219 -20.09 -11.52 -2.46
CA ARG A 219 -21.45 -11.47 -3.00
C ARG A 219 -21.71 -10.17 -3.76
N GLU A 220 -21.16 -9.07 -3.29
CA GLU A 220 -21.32 -7.74 -3.90
C GLU A 220 -20.25 -7.47 -4.96
N HIS A 221 -19.02 -7.89 -4.69
CA HIS A 221 -17.84 -7.69 -5.50
C HIS A 221 -17.13 -9.02 -5.80
N PRO A 222 -17.65 -9.83 -6.74
CA PRO A 222 -17.09 -11.14 -7.05
C PRO A 222 -15.68 -11.08 -7.67
N ASN A 223 -15.23 -9.90 -8.10
CA ASN A 223 -13.89 -9.67 -8.68
C ASN A 223 -12.83 -9.30 -7.63
N TYR A 224 -13.17 -9.26 -6.34
CA TYR A 224 -12.26 -8.85 -5.28
C TYR A 224 -11.28 -9.98 -4.92
N VAL A 225 -10.14 -10.04 -5.63
CA VAL A 225 -9.20 -11.16 -5.58
C VAL A 225 -8.67 -11.45 -4.17
N ASP A 226 -8.36 -10.41 -3.39
CA ASP A 226 -7.77 -10.57 -2.05
C ASP A 226 -8.66 -11.36 -1.09
N CYS A 227 -9.99 -11.25 -1.23
CA CYS A 227 -10.92 -12.02 -0.41
C CYS A 227 -10.80 -13.53 -0.68
N TYR A 228 -10.65 -13.95 -1.94
CA TYR A 228 -10.40 -15.36 -2.29
C TYR A 228 -9.06 -15.84 -1.72
N LEU A 229 -8.01 -15.00 -1.79
CA LEU A 229 -6.70 -15.35 -1.25
C LEU A 229 -6.74 -15.49 0.27
N ARG A 230 -7.43 -14.59 0.98
CA ARG A 230 -7.62 -14.67 2.44
C ARG A 230 -8.40 -15.92 2.84
N LEU A 231 -9.53 -16.20 2.19
CA LEU A 231 -10.32 -17.43 2.43
C LEU A 231 -9.48 -18.69 2.20
N GLY A 232 -8.66 -18.73 1.14
CA GLY A 232 -7.75 -19.84 0.88
C GLY A 232 -6.65 -19.99 1.92
N CYS A 233 -6.07 -18.89 2.40
CA CYS A 233 -5.09 -18.89 3.50
C CYS A 233 -5.72 -19.41 4.81
N MET A 234 -6.92 -18.94 5.16
CA MET A 234 -7.63 -19.41 6.35
C MET A 234 -7.95 -20.92 6.27
N ALA A 235 -8.44 -21.39 5.12
CA ALA A 235 -8.69 -22.82 4.90
C ALA A 235 -7.39 -23.65 5.02
N ARG A 236 -6.28 -23.15 4.48
CA ARG A 236 -4.96 -23.79 4.62
C ARG A 236 -4.55 -23.89 6.09
N ASP A 237 -4.72 -22.82 6.85
CA ASP A 237 -4.30 -22.75 8.25
C ASP A 237 -5.16 -23.66 9.15
N ARG A 238 -6.42 -23.92 8.76
CA ARG A 238 -7.29 -24.98 9.32
C ARG A 238 -6.92 -26.40 8.86
N GLY A 239 -5.93 -26.56 7.98
CA GLY A 239 -5.52 -27.85 7.41
C GLY A 239 -6.38 -28.34 6.23
N GLN A 240 -7.33 -27.53 5.75
CA GLN A 240 -8.23 -27.83 4.63
C GLN A 240 -7.54 -27.51 3.30
N ILE A 241 -6.48 -28.26 2.97
CA ILE A 241 -5.61 -27.97 1.81
C ILE A 241 -6.34 -28.02 0.46
N TYR A 242 -7.36 -28.87 0.32
CA TYR A 242 -8.15 -28.96 -0.92
C TYR A 242 -9.02 -27.73 -1.12
N GLU A 243 -9.74 -27.31 -0.07
CA GLU A 243 -10.55 -26.10 -0.09
C GLU A 243 -9.68 -24.85 -0.34
N ALA A 244 -8.52 -24.75 0.32
CA ALA A 244 -7.54 -23.71 0.05
C ALA A 244 -7.13 -23.65 -1.44
N SER A 245 -6.87 -24.82 -2.04
CA SER A 245 -6.53 -24.90 -3.46
C SER A 245 -7.66 -24.46 -4.37
N ASP A 246 -8.92 -24.70 -4.00
CA ASP A 246 -10.06 -24.30 -4.83
C ASP A 246 -10.27 -22.79 -4.73
N TRP A 247 -10.16 -22.18 -3.55
CA TRP A 247 -10.18 -20.73 -3.38
C TRP A 247 -9.09 -20.03 -4.20
N PHE A 248 -7.86 -20.54 -4.22
CA PHE A 248 -6.80 -19.96 -5.04
C PHE A 248 -7.03 -20.16 -6.55
N LYS A 249 -7.72 -21.21 -6.98
CA LYS A 249 -8.12 -21.37 -8.40
C LYS A 249 -9.19 -20.37 -8.77
N GLU A 250 -10.17 -20.09 -7.92
CA GLU A 250 -11.19 -19.06 -8.15
C GLU A 250 -10.54 -17.68 -8.32
N ALA A 251 -9.56 -17.34 -7.48
CA ALA A 251 -8.75 -16.12 -7.65
C ALA A 251 -8.08 -16.05 -9.04
N LEU A 252 -7.56 -17.19 -9.53
CA LEU A 252 -6.94 -17.29 -10.84
C LEU A 252 -7.94 -17.29 -12.02
N GLN A 253 -9.22 -17.60 -11.80
CA GLN A 253 -10.23 -17.43 -12.84
C GLN A 253 -10.46 -15.94 -13.16
N ILE A 254 -10.37 -15.09 -12.13
CA ILE A 254 -10.50 -13.63 -12.25
C ILE A 254 -9.21 -13.04 -12.81
N ASN A 255 -8.06 -13.39 -12.22
CA ASN A 255 -6.76 -12.94 -12.69
C ASN A 255 -5.81 -14.15 -12.84
N GLN A 256 -5.74 -14.66 -14.08
CA GLN A 256 -4.93 -15.84 -14.44
C GLN A 256 -3.44 -15.68 -14.15
N ASP A 257 -3.01 -14.44 -13.96
CA ASP A 257 -1.62 -14.03 -13.94
C ASP A 257 -1.20 -13.50 -12.57
N HIS A 258 -2.08 -13.62 -11.57
CA HIS A 258 -1.84 -13.11 -10.22
C HIS A 258 -0.66 -13.83 -9.54
N PRO A 259 0.45 -13.13 -9.24
CA PRO A 259 1.65 -13.76 -8.66
C PRO A 259 1.37 -14.42 -7.31
N ASP A 260 0.64 -13.74 -6.41
CA ASP A 260 0.39 -14.27 -5.07
C ASP A 260 -0.46 -15.54 -5.08
N ALA A 261 -1.48 -15.62 -5.94
CA ALA A 261 -2.30 -16.83 -6.08
C ALA A 261 -1.44 -18.03 -6.54
N TRP A 262 -0.55 -17.82 -7.52
CA TRP A 262 0.38 -18.85 -7.97
C TRP A 262 1.38 -19.24 -6.88
N SER A 263 1.91 -18.27 -6.13
CA SER A 263 2.81 -18.49 -4.99
C SER A 263 2.14 -19.31 -3.90
N LEU A 264 0.90 -18.99 -3.55
CA LEU A 264 0.12 -19.70 -2.55
C LEU A 264 -0.18 -21.14 -2.96
N ILE A 265 -0.55 -21.39 -4.23
CA ILE A 265 -0.69 -22.77 -4.75
C ILE A 265 0.66 -23.50 -4.74
N GLY A 266 1.75 -22.80 -5.10
CA GLY A 266 3.11 -23.32 -4.98
C GLY A 266 3.38 -23.81 -3.56
N ASN A 267 3.10 -22.98 -2.55
CA ASN A 267 3.26 -23.32 -1.14
C ASN A 267 2.40 -24.50 -0.71
N LEU A 268 1.16 -24.63 -1.18
CA LEU A 268 0.33 -25.80 -0.90
C LEU A 268 0.99 -27.10 -1.40
N HIS A 269 1.57 -27.09 -2.60
CA HIS A 269 2.33 -28.22 -3.13
C HIS A 269 3.58 -28.50 -2.30
N LEU A 270 4.31 -27.46 -1.88
CA LEU A 270 5.50 -27.63 -1.02
C LEU A 270 5.13 -28.21 0.35
N ALA A 271 4.00 -27.81 0.93
CA ALA A 271 3.48 -28.38 2.18
C ALA A 271 3.16 -29.88 2.04
N LYS A 272 2.68 -30.30 0.86
CA LYS A 272 2.48 -31.72 0.50
C LYS A 272 3.74 -32.47 0.08
N GLN A 273 4.91 -31.82 0.06
CA GLN A 273 6.18 -32.35 -0.46
C GLN A 273 6.15 -32.67 -1.96
N GLU A 274 5.25 -32.04 -2.70
CA GLU A 274 5.13 -32.13 -4.15
C GLU A 274 6.04 -31.08 -4.82
N TRP A 275 7.36 -31.32 -4.75
CA TRP A 275 8.39 -30.37 -5.20
C TRP A 275 8.26 -29.97 -6.68
N GLY A 276 8.02 -30.95 -7.55
CA GLY A 276 7.92 -30.72 -9.00
C GLY A 276 6.73 -29.82 -9.39
N PRO A 277 5.50 -30.15 -8.96
CA PRO A 277 4.35 -29.27 -9.15
C PRO A 277 4.54 -27.87 -8.56
N GLY A 278 5.06 -27.75 -7.34
CA GLY A 278 5.34 -26.47 -6.69
C GLY A 278 6.34 -25.62 -7.46
N GLN A 279 7.46 -26.22 -7.89
CA GLN A 279 8.48 -25.56 -8.72
C GLN A 279 7.87 -24.94 -9.99
N LYS A 280 7.04 -25.69 -10.72
CA LYS A 280 6.41 -25.20 -11.95
C LYS A 280 5.53 -23.97 -11.72
N LYS A 281 4.93 -23.82 -10.54
CA LYS A 281 4.09 -22.65 -10.21
C LYS A 281 4.95 -21.40 -10.07
N PHE A 282 6.05 -21.48 -9.33
CA PHE A 282 6.98 -20.36 -9.20
C PHE A 282 7.72 -20.03 -10.50
N GLU A 283 8.09 -21.04 -11.31
CA GLU A 283 8.68 -20.83 -12.65
C GLU A 283 7.74 -20.04 -13.57
N ARG A 284 6.42 -20.27 -13.46
CA ARG A 284 5.42 -19.49 -14.21
C ARG A 284 5.39 -18.02 -13.81
N ILE A 285 5.68 -17.69 -12.56
CA ILE A 285 5.75 -16.30 -12.08
C ILE A 285 6.97 -15.61 -12.67
N ILE A 286 8.17 -16.19 -12.50
CA ILE A 286 9.41 -15.58 -13.00
C ILE A 286 9.57 -15.64 -14.53
N GLY A 287 8.79 -16.49 -15.20
CA GLY A 287 8.78 -16.59 -16.67
C GLY A 287 8.19 -15.37 -17.36
N ARG A 288 7.52 -14.47 -16.63
CA ARG A 288 6.92 -13.25 -17.18
C ARG A 288 7.87 -12.07 -17.03
N PRO A 289 7.93 -11.13 -18.00
CA PRO A 289 8.78 -9.94 -17.89
C PRO A 289 8.50 -9.08 -16.66
N GLN A 290 7.23 -8.91 -16.28
CA GLN A 290 6.81 -8.02 -15.19
C GLN A 290 7.20 -8.56 -13.81
N THR A 291 7.27 -9.87 -13.64
CA THR A 291 7.47 -10.56 -12.36
C THR A 291 8.73 -11.42 -12.35
N LYS A 292 9.63 -11.20 -13.32
CA LYS A 292 10.90 -11.91 -13.47
C LYS A 292 11.81 -11.76 -12.24
N ASP A 293 11.74 -10.59 -11.62
CA ASP A 293 12.54 -10.20 -10.47
C ASP A 293 11.74 -10.31 -9.15
N ASP A 294 10.63 -11.05 -9.15
CA ASP A 294 9.85 -11.32 -7.95
C ASP A 294 10.71 -12.06 -6.91
N ALA A 295 11.08 -11.35 -5.85
CA ALA A 295 12.03 -11.83 -4.86
C ALA A 295 11.52 -13.10 -4.15
N TYR A 296 10.22 -13.14 -3.86
CA TYR A 296 9.59 -14.26 -3.19
C TYR A 296 9.70 -15.55 -4.01
N SER A 297 9.28 -15.50 -5.28
CA SER A 297 9.32 -16.66 -6.19
C SER A 297 10.75 -17.15 -6.45
N LEU A 298 11.72 -16.23 -6.59
CA LEU A 298 13.13 -16.57 -6.74
C LEU A 298 13.69 -17.28 -5.50
N ILE A 299 13.38 -16.78 -4.29
CA ILE A 299 13.79 -17.42 -3.03
C ILE A 299 13.11 -18.79 -2.88
N ALA A 300 11.80 -18.87 -3.16
CA ALA A 300 11.04 -20.11 -3.08
C ALA A 300 11.61 -21.18 -4.02
N LEU A 301 11.93 -20.81 -5.27
CA LEU A 301 12.59 -21.71 -6.22
C LEU A 301 13.98 -22.13 -5.74
N GLY A 302 14.80 -21.20 -5.24
CA GLY A 302 16.10 -21.51 -4.66
C GLY A 302 15.99 -22.55 -3.54
N ASN A 303 15.01 -22.37 -2.65
CA ASN A 303 14.72 -23.30 -1.56
C ASN A 303 14.29 -24.68 -2.07
N VAL A 304 13.43 -24.74 -3.11
CA VAL A 304 13.01 -25.99 -3.75
C VAL A 304 14.22 -26.73 -4.34
N TRP A 305 15.09 -26.02 -5.07
CA TRP A 305 16.31 -26.61 -5.63
C TRP A 305 17.23 -27.17 -4.54
N LEU A 306 17.44 -26.43 -3.44
CA LEU A 306 18.24 -26.92 -2.31
C LEU A 306 17.61 -28.17 -1.65
N GLN A 307 16.28 -28.27 -1.60
CA GLN A 307 15.60 -29.43 -1.02
C GLN A 307 15.67 -30.68 -1.90
N THR A 308 15.67 -30.52 -3.22
CA THR A 308 15.86 -31.67 -4.14
C THR A 308 17.21 -32.36 -3.95
N LEU A 309 18.23 -31.67 -3.41
CA LEU A 309 19.55 -32.22 -3.09
C LEU A 309 19.53 -33.24 -1.95
N HIS A 310 18.50 -33.24 -1.10
CA HIS A 310 18.41 -34.19 0.01
C HIS A 310 18.12 -35.63 -0.46
N GLN A 311 17.50 -35.79 -1.63
CA GLN A 311 17.35 -37.12 -2.22
C GLN A 311 18.72 -37.57 -2.71
N PRO A 312 19.29 -38.69 -2.22
CA PRO A 312 20.63 -39.11 -2.61
C PRO A 312 20.68 -39.35 -4.12
N MET A 313 21.16 -38.34 -4.84
CA MET A 313 21.35 -38.44 -6.27
C MET A 313 22.63 -39.23 -6.48
N ARG A 314 22.56 -40.29 -7.30
CA ARG A 314 23.76 -41.05 -7.70
C ARG A 314 24.77 -40.20 -8.49
N ASP A 315 24.36 -39.02 -8.95
CA ASP A 315 25.08 -38.17 -9.89
C ASP A 315 25.47 -36.83 -9.22
N LYS A 316 26.74 -36.72 -8.86
CA LYS A 316 27.33 -35.52 -8.22
C LYS A 316 27.31 -34.29 -9.13
N ASP A 317 27.28 -34.47 -10.45
CA ASP A 317 27.23 -33.35 -11.39
C ASP A 317 25.85 -32.71 -11.42
N LYS A 318 24.78 -33.49 -11.21
CA LYS A 318 23.41 -32.96 -11.08
C LYS A 318 23.22 -32.17 -9.80
N GLU A 319 23.76 -32.67 -8.69
CA GLU A 319 23.77 -31.99 -7.40
C GLU A 319 24.43 -30.60 -7.51
N LYS A 320 25.63 -30.53 -8.12
CA LYS A 320 26.32 -29.26 -8.36
C LYS A 320 25.50 -28.29 -9.21
N ARG A 321 24.84 -28.76 -10.28
CA ARG A 321 23.99 -27.92 -11.14
C ARG A 321 22.78 -27.36 -10.39
N HIS A 322 22.16 -28.14 -9.51
CA HIS A 322 21.03 -27.67 -8.70
C HIS A 322 21.48 -26.63 -7.67
N GLN A 323 22.65 -26.82 -7.06
CA GLN A 323 23.27 -25.84 -6.18
C GLN A 323 23.59 -24.52 -6.90
N ASP A 324 24.21 -24.59 -8.09
CA ASP A 324 24.54 -23.40 -8.89
C ASP A 324 23.28 -22.62 -9.29
N ARG A 325 22.18 -23.33 -9.60
CA ARG A 325 20.87 -22.71 -9.90
C ARG A 325 20.28 -22.01 -8.69
N ALA A 326 20.27 -22.65 -7.51
CA ALA A 326 19.79 -22.02 -6.29
C ALA A 326 20.60 -20.76 -5.94
N LEU A 327 21.93 -20.83 -6.05
CA LEU A 327 22.82 -19.71 -5.80
C LEU A 327 22.58 -18.55 -6.79
N ALA A 328 22.33 -18.84 -8.06
CA ALA A 328 22.02 -17.83 -9.06
C ALA A 328 20.75 -17.06 -8.72
N MET A 329 19.70 -17.76 -8.25
CA MET A 329 18.43 -17.14 -7.85
C MET A 329 18.62 -16.21 -6.64
N TYR A 330 19.31 -16.64 -5.58
CA TYR A 330 19.57 -15.78 -4.43
C TYR A 330 20.44 -14.56 -4.78
N LYS A 331 21.45 -14.73 -5.65
CA LYS A 331 22.28 -13.63 -6.13
C LYS A 331 21.48 -12.64 -6.97
N GLN A 332 20.50 -13.09 -7.74
CA GLN A 332 19.61 -12.19 -8.49
C GLN A 332 18.80 -11.32 -7.54
N VAL A 333 18.22 -11.89 -6.48
CA VAL A 333 17.49 -11.12 -5.47
C VAL A 333 18.40 -10.08 -4.80
N LEU A 334 19.61 -10.47 -4.38
CA LEU A 334 20.55 -9.54 -3.72
C LEU A 334 21.10 -8.42 -4.63
N ARG A 335 21.03 -8.59 -5.96
CA ARG A 335 21.37 -7.50 -6.89
C ARG A 335 20.29 -6.43 -6.93
N ASN A 336 19.04 -6.83 -6.73
CA ASN A 336 17.89 -5.93 -6.78
C ASN A 336 17.59 -5.34 -5.40
N ASP A 337 17.80 -6.12 -4.34
CA ASP A 337 17.62 -5.73 -2.93
C ASP A 337 18.78 -6.28 -2.10
N ASP A 338 19.75 -5.43 -1.81
CA ASP A 338 20.96 -5.77 -1.05
C ASP A 338 20.68 -6.02 0.45
N ARG A 339 19.51 -5.59 0.95
CA ARG A 339 19.06 -5.77 2.34
C ARG A 339 18.20 -7.01 2.53
N ASN A 340 17.99 -7.79 1.47
CA ASN A 340 17.16 -8.98 1.54
C ASN A 340 17.78 -10.08 2.41
N ILE A 341 17.39 -10.10 3.68
CA ILE A 341 17.88 -11.08 4.67
C ILE A 341 17.64 -12.52 4.24
N TRP A 342 16.60 -12.76 3.45
CA TRP A 342 16.17 -14.09 3.08
C TRP A 342 17.06 -14.69 1.99
N ALA A 343 17.41 -13.90 0.98
CA ALA A 343 18.37 -14.30 -0.03
C ALA A 343 19.78 -14.49 0.57
N ALA A 344 20.20 -13.61 1.49
CA ALA A 344 21.47 -13.77 2.20
C ALA A 344 21.52 -15.07 3.03
N ASN A 345 20.41 -15.41 3.70
CA ASN A 345 20.29 -16.68 4.42
C ASN A 345 20.39 -17.88 3.46
N GLY A 346 19.72 -17.86 2.32
CA GLY A 346 19.79 -18.91 1.30
C GLY A 346 21.23 -19.19 0.83
N ILE A 347 22.04 -18.15 0.64
CA ILE A 347 23.48 -18.29 0.33
C ILE A 347 24.26 -18.88 1.50
N GLY A 348 23.96 -18.46 2.74
CA GLY A 348 24.55 -19.04 3.94
C GLY A 348 24.24 -20.54 4.09
N MET A 349 23.04 -20.98 3.71
CA MET A 349 22.65 -22.39 3.70
C MET A 349 23.41 -23.20 2.65
N TYR A 350 23.59 -22.62 1.45
CA TYR A 350 24.44 -23.18 0.39
C TYR A 350 25.90 -23.37 0.86
N ASN A 351 26.48 -22.42 1.59
CA ASN A 351 27.86 -22.54 2.06
C ASN A 351 28.04 -23.58 3.20
N ASN A 352 26.99 -23.85 3.98
CA ASN A 352 27.03 -24.68 5.20
C ASN A 352 26.39 -26.08 5.04
N HIS A 353 26.45 -26.67 3.84
CA HIS A 353 25.79 -27.92 3.46
C HIS A 353 26.06 -29.17 4.35
N THR A 354 26.88 -29.08 5.40
CA THR A 354 27.18 -30.16 6.33
C THR A 354 26.52 -30.07 7.72
N GLN A 355 25.86 -28.98 8.15
CA GLN A 355 25.44 -28.88 9.58
C GLN A 355 24.05 -28.31 9.94
N ASN A 356 23.26 -27.66 9.05
CA ASN A 356 22.04 -26.95 9.48
C ASN A 356 20.77 -27.36 8.71
N PHE A 357 20.26 -28.55 9.01
CA PHE A 357 19.15 -29.21 8.29
C PHE A 357 17.74 -28.85 8.80
N PHE A 358 17.57 -28.46 10.07
CA PHE A 358 16.24 -28.17 10.63
C PHE A 358 15.66 -26.81 10.24
N LYS A 359 16.50 -25.88 9.75
CA LYS A 359 16.08 -24.50 9.49
C LYS A 359 15.32 -24.29 8.17
N VAL A 360 15.57 -25.10 7.12
CA VAL A 360 14.91 -24.93 5.79
C VAL A 360 13.43 -25.32 5.83
N LYS A 361 13.10 -26.43 6.50
CA LYS A 361 11.75 -27.01 6.48
C LYS A 361 10.73 -26.16 7.24
N PHE A 362 11.13 -25.56 8.35
CA PHE A 362 10.32 -24.60 9.12
C PHE A 362 10.07 -23.29 8.35
N TRP A 363 10.94 -22.99 7.39
CA TRP A 363 10.99 -21.70 6.71
C TRP A 363 10.00 -21.59 5.55
N ILE A 364 9.92 -22.63 4.72
CA ILE A 364 9.04 -22.66 3.54
C ILE A 364 7.56 -22.64 3.96
N THR A 365 7.23 -23.25 5.10
CA THR A 365 5.86 -23.27 5.62
C THR A 365 5.42 -21.97 6.28
N ASN A 366 6.37 -21.14 6.74
CA ASN A 366 6.07 -19.90 7.49
C ASN A 366 6.28 -18.62 6.67
N GLN A 367 6.83 -18.71 5.47
CA GLN A 367 6.87 -17.59 4.53
C GLN A 367 5.57 -17.53 3.75
N THR A 368 4.54 -16.91 4.31
CA THR A 368 3.44 -16.39 3.48
C THR A 368 3.96 -15.20 2.67
N PRO A 369 3.51 -14.97 1.42
CA PRO A 369 3.63 -13.64 0.84
C PRO A 369 3.04 -12.68 1.86
N LYS A 370 3.86 -11.74 2.36
CA LYS A 370 3.33 -10.69 3.22
C LYS A 370 2.41 -9.86 2.34
N PHE A 371 1.14 -9.86 2.67
CA PHE A 371 0.24 -8.83 2.18
C PHE A 371 0.55 -7.60 3.02
N GLU A 372 1.36 -6.71 2.46
CA GLU A 372 1.50 -5.34 2.96
C GLU A 372 0.55 -4.41 2.22
#